data_AF-A0A1W1Z9I2-F1
#
_entry.id   AF-A0A1W1Z9I2-F1
#
_cell.length_a   1.000
_cell.length_b   1.000
_cell.length_c   1.000
_cell.angle_alpha   90.00
_cell.angle_beta   90.00
_cell.angle_gamma   90.00
#
_symmetry.space_group_name_H-M   'P 1'
#
loop_
_entity.id
_entity.type
_entity.pdbx_description
1 polymer ?
#
loop_
_entity_poly.entity_id
_entity_poly.type
_entity_poly.pdbx_seq_one_letter_code
_entity_poly.pdbx_strand_id
1 'polypeptide(L)'
;MKASFIILSLIFITSCTQQKLLTHNFIDSDLDGVHDNRDACPNEPGSIFNFGCPDDEPQLSLSFNKEKSTDSDLDGVPDDKDECPFVYGSPFNQGCPFKTKPL
;
A
#
# COMPACT_ATOMS: atom_id res chain seq x y z
N MET A 1 -1.37 61.34 19.06
CA MET A 1 -0.14 60.53 19.10
C MET A 1 -0.42 59.23 19.85
N LYS A 2 -0.53 58.11 19.14
CA LYS A 2 -0.42 56.71 19.60
C LYS A 2 -0.92 55.80 18.46
N ALA A 3 -0.20 55.82 17.34
CA ALA A 3 -0.30 54.81 16.29
C ALA A 3 1.02 54.04 16.32
N SER A 4 1.17 53.09 17.24
CA SER A 4 2.45 52.40 17.42
C SER A 4 2.37 51.03 18.10
N PHE A 5 1.33 50.23 17.87
CA PHE A 5 1.29 48.84 18.37
C PHE A 5 0.65 47.78 17.47
N ILE A 6 0.11 48.13 16.29
CA ILE A 6 -0.59 47.14 15.42
C ILE A 6 0.35 46.54 14.35
N ILE A 7 1.56 47.06 14.17
CA ILE A 7 2.45 46.66 13.06
C ILE A 7 3.27 45.39 13.37
N LEU A 8 3.37 44.95 14.64
CA LEU A 8 4.21 43.79 15.00
C LEU A 8 3.51 42.42 14.93
N SER A 9 2.19 42.35 14.79
CA SER A 9 1.44 41.09 14.77
C SER A 9 1.06 40.60 13.36
N LEU A 10 1.25 41.42 12.31
CA LEU A 10 0.94 41.03 10.92
C LEU A 10 2.13 40.41 10.17
N ILE A 11 3.32 40.37 10.77
CA ILE A 11 4.52 39.75 10.16
C ILE A 11 4.55 38.22 10.40
N PHE A 12 3.81 37.69 11.39
CA PHE A 12 3.75 36.24 11.64
C PHE A 12 2.62 35.51 10.91
N ILE A 13 1.57 36.22 10.47
CA ILE A 13 0.46 35.60 9.73
C ILE A 13 0.75 35.56 8.22
N THR A 14 1.75 36.30 7.75
CA THR A 14 2.17 36.38 6.35
C THR A 14 3.14 35.26 5.92
N SER A 15 3.43 34.27 6.78
CA SER A 15 4.18 33.08 6.37
C SER A 15 3.29 31.89 5.97
N CYS A 16 1.97 31.96 6.16
CA CYS A 16 1.05 30.85 5.84
C CYS A 16 0.21 31.09 4.56
N THR A 17 0.22 32.31 4.00
CA THR A 17 -0.62 32.65 2.82
C THR A 17 0.14 32.66 1.49
N GLN A 18 1.40 32.21 1.45
CA GLN A 18 2.23 32.11 0.22
C GLN A 18 2.40 30.67 -0.31
N GLN A 19 1.57 29.72 0.08
CA GLN A 19 1.65 28.33 -0.42
C GLN A 19 0.51 27.92 -1.36
N LYS A 20 -0.11 28.88 -2.06
CA LYS A 20 -0.99 28.52 -3.17
C LYS A 20 -0.94 29.52 -4.31
N LEU A 21 0.03 29.35 -5.22
CA LEU A 21 -0.01 29.74 -6.63
C LEU A 21 1.22 29.11 -7.35
N LEU A 22 1.18 27.82 -7.69
CA LEU A 22 0.82 27.32 -9.02
C LEU A 22 1.72 27.84 -10.17
N THR A 23 2.89 27.22 -10.39
CA THR A 23 3.50 27.08 -11.73
C THR A 23 4.36 25.82 -11.93
N HIS A 24 4.42 24.89 -10.97
CA HIS A 24 4.80 23.54 -11.35
C HIS A 24 3.50 22.81 -11.63
N ASN A 25 3.28 22.46 -12.89
CA ASN A 25 2.21 21.59 -13.37
C ASN A 25 2.41 20.21 -12.73
N PHE A 26 2.16 20.12 -11.42
CA PHE A 26 2.19 18.90 -10.62
C PHE A 26 0.89 18.19 -10.94
N ILE A 27 0.90 17.48 -12.07
CA ILE A 27 -0.16 16.56 -12.42
C ILE A 27 0.25 15.22 -11.82
N ASP A 28 -0.67 14.69 -11.05
CA ASP A 28 -0.66 13.39 -10.38
C ASP A 28 -2.12 12.94 -10.52
N SER A 29 -2.39 12.17 -11.57
CA SER A 29 -3.73 11.90 -12.08
C SER A 29 -4.47 10.83 -11.29
N ASP A 30 -3.74 9.93 -10.61
CA ASP A 30 -4.30 8.88 -9.75
C ASP A 30 -4.08 9.11 -8.24
N LEU A 31 -3.33 10.15 -7.88
CA LEU A 31 -3.14 10.64 -6.52
C LEU A 31 -2.33 9.70 -5.62
N ASP A 32 -1.39 8.95 -6.19
CA ASP A 32 -0.51 8.05 -5.45
C ASP A 32 0.75 8.73 -4.87
N GLY A 33 0.97 10.01 -5.22
CA GLY A 33 2.10 10.81 -4.77
C GLY A 33 3.32 10.79 -5.71
N VAL A 34 3.23 10.11 -6.85
CA VAL A 34 4.15 10.17 -7.98
C VAL A 34 3.56 11.13 -9.04
N HIS A 35 4.40 11.92 -9.70
CA HIS A 35 3.88 12.78 -10.78
C HIS A 35 3.67 11.96 -12.04
N ASP A 36 2.68 12.28 -12.87
CA ASP A 36 2.41 11.64 -14.17
C ASP A 36 3.66 11.49 -15.06
N ASN A 37 4.62 12.43 -14.99
CA ASN A 37 5.83 12.38 -15.80
C ASN A 37 6.95 11.49 -15.24
N ARG A 38 6.79 11.00 -14.01
CA ARG A 38 7.65 10.04 -13.31
C ARG A 38 6.90 8.77 -12.91
N ASP A 39 5.62 8.71 -13.25
CA ASP A 39 4.73 7.60 -13.01
C ASP A 39 4.67 6.72 -14.27
N ALA A 40 4.94 5.44 -14.09
CA ALA A 40 4.86 4.44 -15.14
C ALA A 40 3.41 4.02 -15.44
N CYS A 41 2.48 4.25 -14.51
CA CYS A 41 1.05 3.97 -14.60
C CYS A 41 0.18 5.18 -14.19
N PRO A 42 0.22 6.33 -14.89
CA PRO A 42 -0.35 7.61 -14.42
C PRO A 42 -1.86 7.69 -14.15
N ASN A 43 -2.61 6.60 -14.33
CA ASN A 43 -4.06 6.58 -14.09
C ASN A 43 -4.45 5.43 -13.15
N GLU A 44 -3.48 4.79 -12.50
CA GLU A 44 -3.69 3.61 -11.67
C GLU A 44 -2.76 3.68 -10.45
N PRO A 45 -3.30 3.94 -9.24
CA PRO A 45 -2.46 4.24 -8.09
C PRO A 45 -1.47 3.12 -7.77
N GLY A 46 -0.22 3.48 -7.54
CA GLY A 46 0.84 2.54 -7.25
C GLY A 46 1.73 2.93 -6.08
N SER A 47 2.81 2.17 -5.96
CA SER A 47 3.84 2.41 -4.96
C SER A 47 4.98 3.23 -5.57
N ILE A 48 5.55 4.17 -4.82
CA ILE A 48 6.77 4.87 -5.24
C ILE A 48 7.94 3.91 -5.51
N PHE A 49 7.95 2.74 -4.88
CA PHE A 49 8.96 1.70 -5.10
C PHE A 49 8.79 0.99 -6.45
N ASN A 50 7.58 1.02 -7.00
CA ASN A 50 7.23 0.46 -8.32
C ASN A 50 6.92 1.57 -9.34
N PHE A 51 7.50 2.75 -9.15
CA PHE A 51 7.38 3.89 -10.07
C PHE A 51 5.93 4.30 -10.36
N GLY A 52 5.05 4.22 -9.37
CA GLY A 52 3.63 4.61 -9.50
C GLY A 52 2.74 3.54 -10.14
N CYS A 53 3.28 2.36 -10.46
CA CYS A 53 2.44 1.22 -10.84
C CYS A 53 1.97 0.43 -9.62
N PRO A 54 0.78 -0.19 -9.69
CA PRO A 54 0.36 -1.19 -8.71
C PRO A 54 1.48 -2.22 -8.54
N ASP A 55 1.85 -2.47 -7.29
CA ASP A 55 2.55 -3.71 -6.98
C ASP A 55 1.55 -4.80 -7.37
N ASP A 56 1.89 -5.65 -8.36
CA ASP A 56 1.03 -6.74 -8.87
C ASP A 56 0.45 -7.57 -7.69
N GLU A 57 -0.67 -7.09 -7.17
CA GLU A 57 -1.43 -7.50 -6.01
C GLU A 57 -0.66 -7.66 -4.66
N PRO A 58 -1.36 -7.40 -3.53
CA PRO A 58 -0.79 -7.59 -2.21
C PRO A 58 -0.34 -9.04 -2.08
N GLN A 59 0.81 -9.26 -1.44
CA GLN A 59 1.34 -10.59 -1.12
C GLN A 59 0.50 -11.35 -0.07
N LEU A 60 -0.83 -11.21 -0.13
CA LEU A 60 -1.82 -12.02 0.55
C LEU A 60 -2.88 -12.53 -0.42
N SER A 61 -2.49 -12.93 -1.62
CA SER A 61 -3.02 -14.17 -2.19
C SER A 61 -1.91 -14.87 -2.97
N LEU A 62 -1.61 -16.08 -2.52
CA LEU A 62 -0.71 -17.03 -3.13
C LEU A 62 -0.96 -17.14 -4.63
N SER A 63 0.10 -17.14 -5.43
CA SER A 63 0.10 -17.66 -6.80
C SER A 63 -1.09 -17.24 -7.67
N PHE A 64 -1.14 -15.98 -8.09
CA PHE A 64 -1.94 -15.57 -9.25
C PHE A 64 -1.30 -15.99 -10.59
N ASN A 65 -0.66 -17.17 -10.62
CA ASN A 65 -0.63 -17.96 -11.84
C ASN A 65 -1.94 -18.72 -11.86
N LYS A 66 -2.87 -18.19 -12.66
CA LYS A 66 -4.20 -18.67 -13.02
C LYS A 66 -4.30 -20.18 -13.34
N GLU A 67 -4.04 -21.02 -12.36
CA GLU A 67 -4.56 -22.37 -12.24
C GLU A 67 -5.13 -22.45 -10.83
N LYS A 68 -6.44 -22.20 -10.75
CA LYS A 68 -7.38 -22.76 -9.78
C LYS A 68 -6.78 -23.83 -8.84
N SER A 69 -5.98 -23.42 -7.87
CA SER A 69 -5.62 -24.24 -6.73
C SER A 69 -6.72 -24.02 -5.72
N THR A 70 -7.62 -24.99 -5.61
CA THR A 70 -8.49 -25.09 -4.42
C THR A 70 -7.53 -25.25 -3.24
N ASP A 71 -7.39 -24.22 -2.43
CA ASP A 71 -6.58 -24.16 -1.20
C ASP A 71 -7.49 -23.42 -0.19
N SER A 72 -8.17 -24.20 0.63
CA SER A 72 -9.35 -23.76 1.39
C SER A 72 -8.97 -23.07 2.71
N ASP A 73 -7.75 -23.26 3.21
CA ASP A 73 -7.23 -22.58 4.40
C ASP A 73 -6.07 -21.62 4.13
N LEU A 74 -5.61 -21.54 2.88
CA LEU A 74 -4.62 -20.58 2.38
C LEU A 74 -3.25 -20.74 3.04
N ASP A 75 -2.88 -21.96 3.43
CA ASP A 75 -1.56 -22.26 3.98
C ASP A 75 -0.47 -22.48 2.90
N GLY A 76 -0.88 -22.46 1.63
CA GLY A 76 -0.02 -22.62 0.46
C GLY A 76 0.14 -24.08 0.00
N VAL A 77 -0.59 -25.02 0.59
CA VAL A 77 -0.73 -26.41 0.14
C VAL A 77 -2.11 -26.57 -0.53
N PRO A 78 -2.18 -26.98 -1.81
CA PRO A 78 -3.48 -27.25 -2.46
C PRO A 78 -4.30 -28.32 -1.70
N ASP A 79 -5.63 -28.19 -1.67
CA ASP A 79 -6.58 -29.09 -1.00
C ASP A 79 -6.39 -30.58 -1.37
N ASP A 80 -5.93 -30.86 -2.60
CA ASP A 80 -5.67 -32.21 -3.09
C ASP A 80 -4.34 -32.81 -2.57
N LYS A 81 -3.51 -31.98 -1.93
CA LYS A 81 -2.19 -32.29 -1.35
C LYS A 81 -2.10 -31.95 0.14
N ASP A 82 -3.15 -31.38 0.70
CA ASP A 82 -3.27 -31.04 2.11
C ASP A 82 -3.97 -32.17 2.88
N GLU A 83 -3.33 -32.66 3.94
CA GLU A 83 -3.93 -33.66 4.84
C GLU A 83 -4.98 -33.04 5.77
N CYS A 84 -4.93 -31.71 5.95
CA CYS A 84 -5.83 -30.90 6.75
C CYS A 84 -6.43 -29.69 5.97
N PRO A 85 -7.18 -29.88 4.86
CA PRO A 85 -7.56 -28.81 3.90
C PRO A 85 -8.29 -27.57 4.44
N PHE A 86 -8.75 -27.60 5.69
CA PHE A 86 -9.53 -26.51 6.29
C PHE A 86 -8.89 -26.01 7.59
N VAL A 87 -7.65 -26.40 7.88
CA VAL A 87 -6.95 -26.10 9.13
C VAL A 87 -5.50 -25.76 8.81
N TYR A 88 -5.23 -24.46 8.73
CA TYR A 88 -3.91 -23.92 8.42
C TYR A 88 -2.78 -24.69 9.09
N GLY A 89 -1.84 -25.18 8.28
CA GLY A 89 -0.68 -25.89 8.75
C GLY A 89 0.60 -25.48 8.04
N SER A 90 1.58 -26.37 8.11
CA SER A 90 2.87 -26.14 7.48
C SER A 90 3.01 -27.07 6.28
N PRO A 91 3.54 -26.60 5.13
CA PRO A 91 3.87 -27.50 4.02
C PRO A 91 4.90 -28.57 4.41
N PHE A 92 5.72 -28.33 5.44
CA PHE A 92 6.64 -29.33 6.00
C PHE A 92 5.93 -30.45 6.78
N ASN A 93 4.66 -30.26 7.11
CA ASN A 93 3.81 -31.19 7.84
C ASN A 93 2.49 -31.47 7.07
N GLN A 94 2.56 -31.53 5.73
CA GLN A 94 1.44 -31.89 4.86
C GLN A 94 0.20 -31.01 5.07
N GLY A 95 0.40 -29.71 5.29
CA GLY A 95 -0.68 -28.75 5.53
C GLY A 95 -1.39 -28.90 6.88
N CYS A 96 -0.88 -29.76 7.78
CA CYS A 96 -1.42 -29.91 9.12
C CYS A 96 -0.61 -29.13 10.17
N PRO A 97 -1.24 -28.68 11.27
CA PRO A 97 -0.55 -28.14 12.43
C PRO A 97 0.28 -29.21 13.16
N PHE A 98 1.40 -28.80 13.77
CA PHE A 98 2.20 -29.71 14.60
C PHE A 98 1.45 -30.10 15.87
N LYS A 99 1.47 -31.39 16.21
CA LYS A 99 0.98 -31.86 17.52
C LYS A 99 1.91 -31.31 18.60
N THR A 100 1.50 -30.23 19.25
CA THR A 100 2.15 -29.82 20.49
C THR A 100 1.88 -30.90 21.53
N LYS A 101 2.93 -31.47 22.11
CA LYS A 101 2.76 -32.27 23.33
C LYS A 101 2.06 -31.36 24.35
N PRO A 102 0.90 -31.75 24.92
CA PRO A 102 0.31 -30.97 26.00
C PRO A 102 1.36 -30.85 27.11
N LEU A 103 1.60 -29.61 27.54
CA LEU A 103 2.51 -29.27 28.62
C LEU A 103 2.11 -29.99 29.91
#